data_AF-A0A1X6WL99-F1
#
_entry.id   AF-A0A1X6WL99-F1
#
_cell.length_a   1.000
_cell.length_b   1.000
_cell.length_c   1.000
_cell.angle_alpha   90.00
_cell.angle_beta   90.00
_cell.angle_gamma   90.00
#
_symmetry.space_group_name_H-M   'P 1'
#
loop_
_entity.id
_entity.type
_entity.pdbx_description
1 polymer ?
#
loop_
_entity_poly.entity_id
_entity_poly.type
_entity_poly.pdbx_seq_one_letter_code
_entity_poly.pdbx_strand_id
1 'polypeptide(L)'
;MIWNVLLMFSLILIGVFSVYSVGRLFLTLILMDRYDELQKKAVYESFAITFLIILVVHLIQLTINVFEIDLPLIVGPGTVPGVIIGSPPLHINSFFFDSFVLAIVYFVKKKRYGI
;
A
#
# COMPACT_ATOMS: atom_id res chain seq x y z
N MET A 1 -20.40 17.52 -0.40
CA MET A 1 -21.09 16.24 -0.70
C MET A 1 -20.33 15.43 -1.76
N ILE A 2 -20.12 15.95 -2.98
CA ILE A 2 -19.38 15.25 -4.06
C ILE A 2 -17.96 14.82 -3.66
N TRP A 3 -17.18 15.69 -3.00
CA TRP A 3 -15.83 15.37 -2.54
C TRP A 3 -15.78 14.16 -1.58
N ASN A 4 -16.73 14.07 -0.66
CA ASN A 4 -16.81 12.96 0.29
C ASN A 4 -17.18 11.65 -0.41
N VAL A 5 -18.06 11.70 -1.42
CA VAL A 5 -18.43 10.54 -2.23
C VAL A 5 -17.24 10.06 -3.06
N LEU A 6 -16.49 10.96 -3.68
CA LEU A 6 -15.28 10.63 -4.43
C LEU A 6 -14.20 10.01 -3.54
N LEU A 7 -14.00 10.57 -2.34
CA LEU A 7 -13.05 10.05 -1.35
C LEU A 7 -13.48 8.67 -0.85
N MET A 8 -14.77 8.46 -0.58
CA MET A 8 -15.27 7.15 -0.17
C MET A 8 -15.08 6.11 -1.29
N PHE A 9 -15.39 6.47 -2.53
CA PHE A 9 -15.23 5.59 -3.69
C PHE A 9 -13.75 5.24 -3.94
N SER A 10 -12.84 6.21 -3.83
CA SER A 10 -11.41 5.96 -3.98
C SER A 10 -10.87 5.03 -2.89
N LEU A 11 -11.29 5.22 -1.64
CA LEU A 11 -10.90 4.34 -0.53
C LEU A 11 -11.41 2.90 -0.74
N ILE A 12 -12.63 2.72 -1.24
CA ILE A 12 -13.18 1.40 -1.56
C ILE A 12 -12.35 0.73 -2.67
N LEU A 13 -12.04 1.46 -3.75
CA LEU A 13 -11.21 0.93 -4.84
C LEU A 13 -9.81 0.52 -4.35
N ILE A 14 -9.19 1.33 -3.50
CA ILE A 14 -7.90 1.02 -2.88
C ILE A 14 -8.04 -0.21 -1.96
N GLY A 15 -9.13 -0.32 -1.20
CA GLY A 15 -9.44 -1.49 -0.37
C GLY A 15 -9.55 -2.78 -1.19
N VAL A 16 -10.29 -2.76 -2.31
CA VAL A 16 -10.40 -3.95 -3.19
C VAL A 16 -9.06 -4.29 -3.83
N PHE A 17 -8.35 -3.28 -4.35
CA PHE A 17 -7.09 -3.51 -5.04
C PHE A 17 -5.96 -3.93 -4.08
N SER A 18 -5.98 -3.48 -2.83
CA SER A 18 -5.02 -3.90 -1.80
C SER A 18 -5.19 -5.38 -1.46
N VAL A 19 -6.41 -5.91 -1.36
CA VAL A 19 -6.64 -7.37 -1.20
C VAL A 19 -6.04 -8.16 -2.36
N TYR A 20 -6.29 -7.71 -3.61
CA TYR A 20 -5.67 -8.30 -4.79
C TYR A 20 -4.13 -8.24 -4.71
N SER A 21 -3.58 -7.12 -4.25
CA SER A 21 -2.15 -6.88 -4.11
C SER A 21 -1.50 -7.82 -3.10
N VAL A 22 -2.18 -8.11 -1.97
CA VAL A 22 -1.74 -9.09 -0.98
C VAL A 22 -1.65 -10.48 -1.62
N GLY A 23 -2.67 -10.92 -2.34
CA GLY A 23 -2.64 -12.22 -3.03
C GLY A 23 -1.49 -12.32 -4.05
N ARG A 24 -1.23 -11.23 -4.79
CA ARG A 24 -0.11 -11.13 -5.73
C ARG A 24 1.24 -11.18 -5.03
N LEU A 25 1.39 -10.50 -3.89
CA LEU A 25 2.59 -10.54 -3.07
C LEU A 25 2.90 -11.98 -2.62
N PHE A 26 1.91 -12.67 -2.04
CA PHE A 26 2.07 -14.08 -1.64
C PHE A 26 2.51 -14.96 -2.81
N LEU A 27 1.87 -14.81 -3.97
CA LEU A 27 2.24 -15.56 -5.17
C LEU A 27 3.69 -15.26 -5.61
N THR A 28 4.09 -13.99 -5.59
CA THR A 28 5.46 -13.56 -5.92
C THR A 28 6.48 -14.18 -4.97
N LEU A 29 6.20 -14.21 -3.66
CA LEU A 29 7.09 -14.82 -2.67
C LEU A 29 7.20 -16.34 -2.86
N ILE A 30 6.08 -17.03 -3.10
CA ILE A 30 6.07 -18.49 -3.34
C ILE A 30 6.82 -18.87 -4.61
N LEU A 31 6.71 -18.07 -5.67
CA LEU A 31 7.34 -18.35 -6.96
C LEU A 31 8.76 -17.78 -7.09
N MET A 32 9.26 -17.10 -6.06
CA MET A 32 10.53 -16.36 -6.12
C MET A 32 11.74 -17.24 -6.46
N ASP A 33 11.73 -18.51 -6.03
CA ASP A 33 12.80 -19.46 -6.36
C ASP A 33 12.85 -19.81 -7.85
N ARG A 34 11.71 -19.70 -8.55
CA ARG A 34 11.59 -19.98 -9.98
C ARG A 34 11.89 -18.76 -10.85
N TYR A 35 12.10 -17.60 -10.24
CA TYR A 35 12.38 -16.37 -10.95
C TYR A 35 13.83 -16.36 -11.45
N ASP A 36 14.03 -15.81 -12.64
CA ASP A 36 15.37 -15.50 -13.13
C ASP A 36 16.01 -14.37 -12.29
N GLU A 37 17.31 -14.15 -12.46
CA GLU A 37 18.04 -13.11 -11.71
C GLU A 37 17.49 -11.70 -11.94
N LEU A 38 16.94 -11.43 -13.13
CA LEU A 38 16.38 -10.12 -13.47
C LEU A 38 15.04 -9.89 -12.75
N GLN A 39 14.20 -10.92 -12.70
CA GLN A 39 12.93 -10.96 -11.97
C GLN A 39 13.15 -10.82 -10.47
N LYS A 40 14.11 -11.56 -9.90
CA LYS A 40 14.49 -11.42 -8.49
C LYS A 40 14.97 -10.01 -8.18
N LYS A 41 15.83 -9.45 -9.03
CA LYS A 41 16.28 -8.05 -8.92
C LYS A 41 15.10 -7.07 -8.96
N ALA A 42 14.15 -7.25 -9.87
CA ALA A 42 12.96 -6.41 -9.96
C ALA A 42 12.12 -6.48 -8.67
N VAL A 43 11.97 -7.68 -8.08
CA VAL A 43 11.29 -7.87 -6.78
C VAL A 43 12.03 -7.12 -5.67
N TYR A 44 13.34 -7.35 -5.50
CA TYR A 44 14.13 -6.70 -4.44
C TYR A 44 14.15 -5.17 -4.56
N GLU A 45 14.34 -4.64 -5.77
CA GLU A 45 14.27 -3.20 -6.00
C GLU A 45 12.89 -2.64 -5.70
N SER A 46 11.83 -3.41 -5.96
CA SER A 46 10.46 -2.99 -5.63
C SER A 46 10.26 -2.92 -4.12
N PHE A 47 10.72 -3.93 -3.37
CA PHE A 47 10.69 -3.88 -1.90
C PHE A 47 11.46 -2.68 -1.35
N ALA A 48 12.66 -2.40 -1.85
CA ALA A 48 13.47 -1.27 -1.39
C ALA A 48 12.80 0.09 -1.63
N ILE A 49 12.25 0.30 -2.83
CA ILE A 49 11.54 1.54 -3.18
C ILE A 49 10.25 1.67 -2.39
N THR A 50 9.49 0.59 -2.26
CA THR A 50 8.26 0.60 -1.46
C THR A 50 8.54 0.92 0.00
N PHE A 51 9.58 0.33 0.59
CA PHE A 51 9.99 0.65 1.95
C PHE A 51 10.32 2.15 2.11
N LEU A 52 11.04 2.74 1.15
CA LEU A 52 11.32 4.18 1.17
C LEU A 52 10.04 5.02 1.09
N ILE A 53 9.08 4.65 0.24
CA ILE A 53 7.79 5.35 0.13
C ILE A 53 7.02 5.27 1.44
N ILE A 54 6.91 4.06 2.02
CA ILE A 54 6.21 3.82 3.29
C ILE A 54 6.83 4.62 4.43
N LEU A 55 8.16 4.66 4.51
CA LEU A 55 8.88 5.47 5.50
C LEU A 55 8.54 6.96 5.38
N VAL A 56 8.53 7.51 4.16
CA VAL A 56 8.18 8.92 3.93
C VAL A 56 6.73 9.18 4.32
N VAL A 57 5.79 8.32 3.92
CA VAL A 57 4.37 8.46 4.27
C VAL A 57 4.17 8.46 5.78
N HIS A 58 4.77 7.50 6.49
CA HIS A 58 4.65 7.42 7.94
C HIS A 58 5.36 8.57 8.66
N LEU A 59 6.49 9.07 8.14
CA LEU A 59 7.15 10.26 8.68
C LEU A 59 6.27 11.51 8.56
N ILE A 60 5.58 11.67 7.42
CA ILE A 60 4.62 12.77 7.22
C ILE A 60 3.47 12.62 8.22
N GLN A 61 2.88 11.42 8.36
CA GLN A 61 1.81 11.18 9.33
C GLN A 61 2.25 11.43 10.78
N LEU A 62 3.47 11.02 11.14
CA LEU A 62 4.06 11.29 12.44
C LEU A 62 4.19 12.80 12.69
N THR A 63 4.70 13.53 11.70
CA THR A 63 4.85 14.99 11.77
C THR A 63 3.50 15.67 11.99
N ILE A 64 2.50 15.32 11.18
CA ILE A 64 1.12 15.83 11.31
C ILE A 64 0.58 15.58 12.72
N ASN A 65 0.78 14.37 13.25
CA ASN A 65 0.30 13.99 14.57
C ASN A 65 1.00 14.75 15.70
N VAL A 66 2.32 14.94 15.61
CA VAL A 66 3.13 15.69 16.59
C VAL A 66 2.75 17.18 16.64
N PHE A 67 2.36 17.76 15.51
CA PHE A 67 1.95 19.17 15.43
C PHE A 67 0.44 19.38 15.60
N GLU A 68 -0.31 18.33 15.99
CA GLU A 68 -1.77 18.38 16.19
C GLU A 68 -2.53 18.99 15.00
N ILE A 69 -2.02 18.79 13.79
CA ILE A 69 -2.67 19.27 12.57
C ILE A 69 -3.93 18.42 12.36
N ASP A 70 -5.08 19.08 12.25
CA ASP A 70 -6.39 18.43 12.05
C ASP A 70 -6.53 17.90 10.61
N LEU A 71 -5.77 16.82 10.33
CA LEU A 71 -5.81 16.08 9.07
C LEU A 71 -6.26 14.65 9.38
N PRO A 72 -7.26 14.11 8.66
CA PRO A 72 -7.70 12.73 8.86
C PRO A 72 -6.56 11.75 8.60
N LEU A 73 -6.38 10.80 9.53
CA LEU A 73 -5.40 9.73 9.40
C LEU A 73 -5.76 8.85 8.21
N ILE A 74 -4.95 8.85 7.15
CA ILE A 74 -5.23 8.09 5.92
C ILE A 74 -4.89 6.60 6.08
N VAL A 75 -3.80 6.32 6.79
CA VAL A 75 -3.29 4.97 7.06
C VAL A 75 -3.23 4.76 8.57
N GLY A 76 -3.84 3.70 9.08
CA GLY A 76 -3.90 3.41 10.51
C GLY A 76 -3.69 1.93 10.83
N PRO A 77 -3.27 1.61 12.07
CA PRO A 77 -3.36 0.24 12.56
C PRO A 77 -4.86 -0.11 12.58
N GLY A 78 -5.27 -1.15 11.85
CA GLY A 78 -6.67 -1.56 11.82
C GLY A 78 -7.19 -1.74 13.25
N THR A 79 -8.03 -0.82 13.71
CA THR A 79 -8.50 -0.78 15.10
C THR A 79 -9.43 -1.95 15.43
N VAL A 80 -9.95 -2.60 14.40
CA VAL A 80 -10.81 -3.79 14.47
C VAL A 80 -10.18 -4.91 13.62
N PRO A 81 -9.95 -6.11 14.19
CA PRO A 81 -9.48 -7.26 13.43
C PRO A 81 -10.39 -7.55 12.23
N GLY A 82 -9.80 -7.72 11.05
CA GLY A 82 -10.54 -8.03 9.82
C GLY A 82 -11.09 -6.83 9.04
N VAL A 83 -10.86 -5.59 9.51
CA VAL A 83 -11.33 -4.38 8.83
C VAL A 83 -10.22 -3.79 7.95
N ILE A 84 -10.48 -3.75 6.64
CA ILE A 84 -9.57 -3.19 5.62
C ILE A 84 -9.70 -1.67 5.55
N ILE A 85 -10.93 -1.15 5.74
CA ILE A 85 -11.26 0.27 5.77
C ILE A 85 -11.94 0.57 7.12
N GLY A 86 -11.26 1.32 7.98
CA GLY A 86 -11.71 1.63 9.34
C GLY A 86 -12.84 2.67 9.40
N SER A 87 -13.58 2.63 10.51
CA SER A 87 -14.65 3.60 10.85
C SER A 87 -14.08 5.00 11.17
N PRO A 88 -14.91 6.07 11.21
CA PRO A 88 -14.46 7.46 11.22
C PRO A 88 -13.37 7.78 12.26
N PRO A 89 -12.26 8.44 11.87
CA PRO A 89 -11.94 8.87 10.51
C PRO A 89 -11.63 7.68 9.59
N LEU A 90 -12.19 7.72 8.38
CA LEU A 90 -12.00 6.70 7.35
C LEU A 90 -10.50 6.55 7.05
N HIS A 91 -9.96 5.36 7.33
CA HIS A 91 -8.56 5.04 7.14
C HIS A 91 -8.40 3.66 6.51
N ILE A 92 -7.31 3.44 5.79
CA ILE A 92 -6.94 2.13 5.27
C ILE A 92 -6.02 1.44 6.28
N ASN A 93 -6.20 0.14 6.46
CA ASN A 93 -5.28 -0.67 7.26
C ASN A 93 -3.85 -0.63 6.68
N SER A 94 -2.86 -0.38 7.53
CA SER A 94 -1.46 -0.22 7.13
C SER A 94 -0.92 -1.38 6.27
N PHE A 95 -1.19 -2.63 6.62
CA PHE A 95 -0.71 -3.78 5.85
C PHE A 95 -1.25 -3.80 4.41
N PHE A 96 -2.53 -3.46 4.24
CA PHE A 96 -3.17 -3.39 2.93
C PHE A 96 -2.65 -2.22 2.11
N PHE A 97 -2.42 -1.07 2.75
CA PHE A 97 -1.80 0.08 2.10
C PHE A 97 -0.37 -0.26 1.63
N ASP A 98 0.45 -0.86 2.48
CA ASP A 98 1.83 -1.23 2.15
C ASP A 98 1.89 -2.22 0.98
N SER A 99 1.00 -3.22 1.00
CA SER A 99 0.86 -4.21 -0.07
C SER A 99 0.43 -3.57 -1.39
N PHE A 100 -0.46 -2.58 -1.34
CA PHE A 100 -0.90 -1.81 -2.49
C PHE A 100 0.25 -1.00 -3.12
N VAL A 101 1.01 -0.27 -2.30
CA VAL A 101 2.18 0.49 -2.76
C VAL A 101 3.19 -0.47 -3.40
N LEU A 102 3.43 -1.63 -2.79
CA LEU A 102 4.30 -2.66 -3.36
C LEU A 102 3.83 -3.12 -4.73
N ALA A 103 2.54 -3.41 -4.90
CA ALA A 103 2.00 -3.85 -6.17
C ALA A 103 2.15 -2.80 -7.28
N ILE A 104 1.96 -1.52 -6.96
CA ILE A 104 2.17 -0.42 -7.93
C ILE A 104 3.64 -0.36 -8.34
N VAL A 105 4.56 -0.31 -7.36
CA VAL A 105 6.00 -0.21 -7.63
C VAL A 105 6.47 -1.41 -8.45
N TYR A 106 6.05 -2.62 -8.06
CA TYR A 106 6.38 -3.85 -8.78
C TYR A 106 5.84 -3.86 -10.20
N PHE A 107 4.60 -3.41 -10.42
CA PHE A 107 4.02 -3.29 -11.76
C PHE A 107 4.83 -2.35 -12.65
N VAL A 108 5.23 -1.18 -12.14
CA VAL A 108 6.07 -0.22 -12.88
C VAL A 108 7.44 -0.82 -13.21
N LYS A 109 8.08 -1.49 -12.25
CA LYS A 109 9.38 -2.13 -12.46
C LYS A 109 9.30 -3.26 -13.47
N LYS A 110 8.30 -4.13 -13.34
CA LYS A 110 8.04 -5.22 -14.28
C LYS A 110 7.91 -4.70 -15.72
N LYS A 111 7.12 -3.63 -15.91
CA LYS A 111 6.98 -2.96 -17.21
C LYS A 111 8.30 -2.36 -17.72
N ARG A 112 9.12 -1.76 -16.84
CA ARG A 112 10.43 -1.19 -17.19
C ARG A 112 11.43 -2.25 -17.65
N TYR A 113 11.43 -3.42 -17.00
CA TYR A 113 12.33 -4.52 -17.33
C TYR A 113 11.85 -5.38 -18.50
N GLY A 114 10.61 -5.18 -18.99
CA GLY A 114 10.03 -5.96 -20.08
C GLY A 114 9.66 -7.39 -19.68
N ILE A 115 9.37 -7.61 -18.40
CA ILE A 115 8.98 -8.90 -17.79
C ILE A 115 7.45 -8.98 -17.72
#